data_AF-A0A7S4Q0A8-F1
#
_entry.id   AF-A0A7S4Q0A8-F1
#
_cell.length_a   1.000
_cell.length_b   1.000
_cell.length_c   1.000
_cell.angle_alpha   90.00
_cell.angle_beta   90.00
_cell.angle_gamma   90.00
#
_symmetry.space_group_name_H-M   'P 1'
#
loop_
_entity.id
_entity.type
_entity.pdbx_description
1 polymer ?
#
loop_
_entity_poly.entity_id
_entity_poly.type
_entity_poly.pdbx_seq_one_letter_code
_entity_poly.pdbx_strand_id
1 'polypeptide(L)'
;MIYIFNCAKEICGLPARACHAFSQLCDYINCQPCQDACEVLANCCRGFTDKPLSSYVILTGLLSICELVLCLSAFNSPMLEGCTVRSHTMKVGVRSWLVIQIGFAGLNLLFAPYFQGQVWQNILVEVQTTGLRGKIGKDVVQGSFKHVFLHDFGVLFYFFALVASFLWSMSGSHWQFKAYCNPDGSVANAAWFGMCLFWVAALYSLAWYWCSCCARSVDPEAVRHDLEQRGPVGEEGEARASQALYHGQGPAGTQTNLVQSGVAPQYAPVRQGTGRR
;
A
#
# COMPACT_ATOMS: atom_id res chain seq x y z
N MET A 1 -6.74 26.24 -0.08
CA MET A 1 -6.31 24.81 -0.05
C MET A 1 -5.73 24.30 -1.37
N ILE A 2 -6.22 24.73 -2.54
CA ILE A 2 -5.73 24.23 -3.85
C ILE A 2 -4.20 24.36 -4.03
N TYR A 3 -3.59 25.48 -3.61
CA TYR A 3 -2.14 25.69 -3.73
C TYR A 3 -1.28 24.72 -2.90
N ILE A 4 -1.74 24.30 -1.71
CA ILE A 4 -1.02 23.34 -0.87
C ILE A 4 -1.02 21.96 -1.55
N PHE A 5 -2.15 21.58 -2.15
CA PHE A 5 -2.24 20.33 -2.92
C PHE A 5 -1.37 20.37 -4.18
N ASN A 6 -1.30 21.51 -4.87
CA ASN A 6 -0.40 21.65 -6.03
C ASN A 6 1.07 21.57 -5.63
N CYS A 7 1.46 22.16 -4.50
CA CYS A 7 2.81 22.04 -3.97
C CYS A 7 3.14 20.59 -3.60
N ALA A 8 2.22 19.90 -2.91
CA ALA A 8 2.39 18.48 -2.59
C ALA A 8 2.48 17.62 -3.85
N LYS A 9 1.70 17.93 -4.91
CA LYS A 9 1.78 17.24 -6.21
C LYS A 9 3.17 17.37 -6.83
N GLU A 10 3.73 18.57 -6.88
CA GLU A 10 5.08 18.80 -7.42
C GLU A 10 6.16 18.09 -6.61
N ILE A 11 6.10 18.19 -5.27
CA ILE A 11 7.07 17.53 -4.38
C ILE A 11 6.99 16.00 -4.50
N CYS A 12 5.78 15.43 -4.52
CA CYS A 12 5.60 13.98 -4.66
C CYS A 12 5.97 13.48 -6.06
N GLY A 13 6.01 14.35 -7.07
CA GLY A 13 6.50 14.04 -8.41
C GLY A 13 8.02 14.03 -8.54
N LEU A 14 8.77 14.60 -7.58
CA LEU A 14 10.24 14.67 -7.65
C LEU A 14 10.91 13.30 -7.68
N PRO A 15 10.55 12.31 -6.81
CA PRO A 15 11.11 10.97 -6.90
C PRO A 15 10.87 10.32 -8.26
N ALA A 16 9.68 10.52 -8.86
CA ALA A 16 9.36 10.01 -10.19
C ALA A 16 10.30 10.58 -11.25
N ARG A 17 10.49 11.91 -11.24
CA ARG A 17 11.39 12.63 -12.16
C ARG A 17 12.84 12.19 -11.95
N ALA A 18 13.28 12.01 -10.71
CA ALA A 18 14.61 11.52 -10.38
C ALA A 18 14.83 10.08 -10.86
N CYS A 19 13.87 9.18 -10.65
CA CYS A 19 13.93 7.80 -11.14
C CYS A 19 13.96 7.73 -12.66
N HIS A 20 13.18 8.59 -13.34
CA HIS A 20 13.21 8.70 -14.80
C HIS A 20 14.54 9.25 -15.33
N ALA A 21 15.14 10.22 -14.64
CA ALA A 21 16.48 10.69 -15.01
C ALA A 21 17.54 9.60 -14.78
N PHE A 22 17.40 8.81 -13.70
CA PHE A 22 18.29 7.70 -13.41
C PHE A 22 18.12 6.55 -14.41
N SER A 23 16.90 6.24 -14.86
CA SER A 23 16.69 5.21 -15.89
C SER A 23 17.33 5.58 -17.22
N GLN A 24 17.32 6.87 -17.60
CA GLN A 24 18.06 7.38 -18.77
C GLN A 24 19.59 7.23 -18.61
N LEU A 25 20.11 7.40 -17.39
CA LEU A 25 21.52 7.14 -17.11
C LEU A 25 21.84 5.64 -17.16
N CYS A 26 20.92 4.78 -16.69
CA CYS A 26 21.05 3.32 -16.77
C CYS A 26 21.06 2.81 -18.21
N ASP A 27 20.31 3.45 -19.10
CA ASP A 27 20.32 3.17 -20.55
C ASP A 27 21.71 3.45 -21.15
N TYR A 28 22.34 4.56 -20.76
CA TYR A 28 23.71 4.89 -21.21
C TYR A 28 24.76 3.85 -20.80
N ILE A 29 24.59 3.20 -19.64
CA ILE A 29 25.50 2.14 -19.15
C ILE A 29 25.06 0.72 -19.56
N ASN A 30 23.99 0.58 -20.36
CA ASN A 30 23.40 -0.71 -20.76
C ASN A 30 23.03 -1.64 -19.59
N CYS A 31 22.53 -1.09 -18.47
CA CYS A 31 22.10 -1.88 -17.31
C CYS A 31 20.57 -2.04 -17.27
N GLN A 32 20.04 -3.04 -17.99
CA GLN A 32 18.59 -3.30 -18.05
C GLN A 32 17.91 -3.50 -16.68
N PRO A 33 18.47 -4.28 -15.73
CA PRO A 33 17.77 -4.51 -14.45
C PRO A 33 17.53 -3.23 -13.65
N CYS A 34 18.48 -2.28 -13.70
CA CYS A 34 18.33 -0.99 -13.04
C CYS A 34 17.34 -0.10 -13.78
N GLN A 35 17.35 -0.13 -15.12
CA GLN A 35 16.39 0.59 -15.95
C GLN A 35 14.96 0.15 -15.63
N ASP A 36 14.70 -1.16 -15.63
CA ASP A 36 13.38 -1.73 -15.33
C ASP A 36 12.93 -1.36 -13.91
N ALA A 37 13.81 -1.50 -12.91
CA ALA A 37 13.49 -1.14 -11.53
C ALA A 37 13.15 0.35 -11.38
N CYS A 38 13.92 1.23 -12.02
CA CYS A 38 13.68 2.68 -11.98
C CYS A 38 12.45 3.10 -12.77
N GLU A 39 12.14 2.43 -13.87
CA GLU A 39 10.92 2.68 -14.65
C GLU A 39 9.67 2.23 -13.88
N VAL A 40 9.71 1.05 -13.25
CA VAL A 40 8.65 0.60 -12.34
C VAL A 40 8.46 1.60 -11.20
N LEU A 41 9.55 2.05 -10.57
CA LEU A 41 9.48 3.03 -9.47
C LEU A 41 8.97 4.40 -9.95
N ALA A 42 9.41 4.87 -11.12
CA ALA A 42 8.94 6.12 -11.72
C ALA A 42 7.45 6.06 -12.06
N ASN A 43 6.98 4.94 -12.60
CA ASN A 43 5.57 4.69 -12.92
C ASN A 43 4.71 4.54 -11.66
N CYS A 44 5.27 4.01 -10.56
CA CYS A 44 4.61 4.04 -9.26
C CYS A 44 4.39 5.47 -8.75
N CYS A 45 5.38 6.35 -8.93
CA CYS A 45 5.33 7.74 -8.46
C CYS A 45 4.61 8.72 -9.42
N ARG A 46 4.41 8.38 -10.70
CA ARG A 46 3.64 9.20 -11.65
C ARG A 46 2.14 9.11 -11.36
N GLY A 47 1.45 10.26 -11.36
CA GLY A 47 0.02 10.34 -11.05
C GLY A 47 -0.33 9.91 -9.62
N PHE A 48 0.67 9.84 -8.74
CA PHE A 48 0.52 9.23 -7.43
C PHE A 48 -0.59 9.87 -6.60
N THR A 49 -0.74 11.19 -6.66
CA THR A 49 -1.79 11.92 -5.93
C THR A 49 -3.21 11.68 -6.45
N ASP A 50 -3.33 11.20 -7.68
CA ASP A 50 -4.63 10.96 -8.34
C ASP A 50 -5.15 9.55 -8.05
N LYS A 51 -4.27 8.65 -7.59
CA LYS A 51 -4.62 7.31 -7.11
C LYS A 51 -5.27 7.36 -5.71
N PRO A 52 -6.21 6.46 -5.41
CA PRO A 52 -6.73 6.28 -4.05
C PRO A 52 -5.57 5.90 -3.11
N LEU A 53 -5.70 6.17 -1.81
CA LEU A 53 -4.69 5.90 -0.77
C LEU A 53 -3.38 6.71 -0.87
N SER A 54 -3.23 7.63 -1.83
CA SER A 54 -2.00 8.43 -1.97
C SER A 54 -1.61 9.20 -0.70
N SER A 55 -2.58 9.75 0.03
CA SER A 55 -2.32 10.42 1.31
C SER A 55 -1.80 9.48 2.39
N TYR A 56 -2.27 8.22 2.41
CA TYR A 56 -1.75 7.20 3.32
C TYR A 56 -0.29 6.92 3.01
N VAL A 57 0.05 6.66 1.75
CA VAL A 57 1.42 6.29 1.37
C VAL A 57 2.41 7.45 1.59
N ILE A 58 2.02 8.70 1.36
CA ILE A 58 2.85 9.86 1.73
C ILE A 58 3.08 9.91 3.23
N LEU A 59 2.00 9.81 4.02
CA LEU A 59 2.08 9.91 5.47
C LEU A 59 2.93 8.79 6.06
N THR A 60 2.69 7.53 5.66
CA THR A 60 3.47 6.39 6.13
C THR A 60 4.90 6.43 5.63
N GLY A 61 5.14 6.88 4.39
CA GLY A 61 6.48 7.07 3.84
C GLY A 61 7.29 8.08 4.66
N LEU A 62 6.72 9.25 4.96
CA LEU A 62 7.38 10.27 5.78
C LEU A 62 7.69 9.75 7.19
N LEU A 63 6.72 9.13 7.87
CA LEU A 63 6.92 8.56 9.20
C LEU A 63 8.01 7.47 9.19
N SER A 64 8.02 6.60 8.17
CA SER A 64 9.02 5.53 8.03
C SER A 64 10.42 6.09 7.75
N ILE A 65 10.56 7.14 6.93
CA ILE A 65 11.85 7.79 6.69
C ILE A 65 12.37 8.45 7.97
N CYS A 66 11.51 9.17 8.71
CA CYS A 66 11.88 9.75 10.00
C CYS A 66 12.35 8.68 10.99
N GLU A 67 11.62 7.57 11.08
CA GLU A 67 11.98 6.43 11.91
C GLU A 67 13.32 5.82 11.51
N LEU A 68 13.56 5.61 10.20
CA LEU A 68 14.84 5.10 9.69
C LEU A 68 16.01 6.01 10.05
N VAL A 69 15.87 7.32 9.84
CA VAL A 69 16.91 8.31 10.16
C VAL A 69 17.25 8.26 11.65
N LEU A 70 16.24 8.20 12.53
CA LEU A 70 16.43 8.10 13.97
C LEU A 70 17.05 6.76 14.40
N CYS A 71 16.67 5.66 13.75
CA CYS A 71 17.26 4.37 14.04
C CYS A 71 18.73 4.32 13.61
N LEU A 72 19.07 4.88 12.44
CA LEU A 72 20.43 4.93 11.91
C LEU A 72 21.32 5.88 12.74
N SER A 73 20.80 7.03 13.17
CA SER A 73 21.54 7.93 14.06
C SER A 73 21.82 7.27 15.41
N ALA A 74 20.82 6.60 15.99
CA ALA A 74 21.00 5.83 17.22
C ALA A 74 22.00 4.69 17.02
N PHE A 75 21.91 3.93 15.92
CA PHE A 75 22.75 2.75 15.66
C PHE A 75 24.25 3.06 15.62
N ASN A 76 24.62 4.26 15.17
CA ASN A 76 26.02 4.71 15.09
C ASN A 76 26.59 5.21 16.44
N SER A 77 25.77 5.27 17.50
CA SER A 77 26.20 5.79 18.81
C SER A 77 26.90 4.69 19.64
N PRO A 78 28.18 4.85 20.01
CA PRO A 78 28.93 3.83 20.75
C PRO A 78 28.39 3.59 22.18
N MET A 79 27.63 4.55 22.72
CA MET A 79 27.05 4.45 24.07
C MET A 79 26.02 3.30 24.21
N LEU A 80 25.54 2.74 23.10
CA LEU A 80 24.50 1.71 23.11
C LEU A 80 25.00 0.28 23.35
N GLU A 81 26.32 0.03 23.30
CA GLU A 81 26.87 -1.34 23.41
C GLU A 81 26.61 -2.00 24.78
N GLY A 82 26.50 -1.21 25.85
CA GLY A 82 26.19 -1.70 27.19
C GLY A 82 24.69 -1.82 27.51
N CYS A 83 23.82 -1.34 26.62
CA CYS A 83 22.39 -1.26 26.90
C CYS A 83 21.67 -2.56 26.56
N THR A 84 21.31 -3.30 27.59
CA THR A 84 20.47 -4.49 27.48
C THR A 84 19.23 -4.37 28.34
N VAL A 85 18.10 -4.85 27.82
CA VAL A 85 16.90 -5.06 28.63
C VAL A 85 16.70 -6.54 28.82
N ARG A 86 16.63 -6.89 30.10
CA ARG A 86 16.36 -8.24 30.56
C ARG A 86 14.84 -8.38 30.58
N SER A 87 14.27 -8.90 29.50
CA SER A 87 12.91 -9.43 29.55
C SER A 87 12.94 -10.79 30.26
N HIS A 88 11.82 -11.22 30.83
CA HIS A 88 11.70 -12.47 31.59
C HIS A 88 12.15 -13.70 30.80
N THR A 89 12.08 -13.67 29.47
CA THR A 89 12.36 -14.80 28.59
C THR A 89 13.58 -14.62 27.69
N MET A 90 14.00 -13.38 27.39
CA MET A 90 15.12 -13.11 26.48
C MET A 90 15.84 -11.81 26.84
N LYS A 91 17.17 -11.79 26.69
CA LYS A 91 17.98 -10.57 26.74
C LYS A 91 18.09 -10.01 25.33
N VAL A 92 17.40 -8.91 25.05
CA VAL A 92 17.50 -8.19 23.76
C VAL A 92 18.29 -6.90 24.00
N GLY A 93 19.37 -6.71 23.24
CA GLY A 93 20.19 -5.49 23.27
C GLY A 93 19.58 -4.39 22.42
N VAL A 94 19.94 -3.13 22.72
CA VAL A 94 19.43 -1.96 21.98
C VAL A 94 19.71 -2.04 20.49
N ARG A 95 20.90 -2.51 20.14
CA ARG A 95 21.31 -2.67 18.76
C ARG A 95 20.45 -3.66 17.98
N SER A 96 20.11 -4.82 18.57
CA SER A 96 19.23 -5.81 17.94
C SER A 96 17.83 -5.27 17.72
N TRP A 97 17.31 -4.49 18.68
CA TRP A 97 16.02 -3.83 18.54
C TRP A 97 16.01 -2.78 17.45
N LEU A 98 17.05 -1.95 17.34
CA LEU A 98 17.19 -0.96 16.27
C LEU A 98 17.23 -1.63 14.88
N VAL A 99 17.93 -2.75 14.73
CA VAL A 99 17.97 -3.49 13.45
C VAL A 99 16.58 -3.99 13.05
N ILE A 100 15.83 -4.56 14.00
CA ILE A 100 14.47 -5.03 13.75
C ILE A 100 13.53 -3.84 13.45
N GLN A 101 13.68 -2.72 14.16
CA GLN A 101 12.92 -1.50 13.92
C GLN A 101 13.20 -0.92 12.53
N ILE A 102 14.46 -0.89 12.09
CA ILE A 102 14.85 -0.53 10.70
C ILE A 102 14.15 -1.45 9.69
N GLY A 103 14.09 -2.75 9.98
CA GLY A 103 13.37 -3.73 9.16
C GLY A 103 11.89 -3.40 9.03
N PHE A 104 11.20 -3.07 10.12
CA PHE A 104 9.80 -2.67 10.09
C PHE A 104 9.58 -1.35 9.33
N ALA A 105 10.40 -0.34 9.55
CA ALA A 105 10.31 0.93 8.83
C ALA A 105 10.52 0.72 7.31
N GLY A 106 11.49 -0.12 6.92
CA GLY A 106 11.71 -0.51 5.53
C GLY A 106 10.52 -1.27 4.94
N LEU A 107 9.94 -2.21 5.69
CA LEU A 107 8.74 -2.94 5.28
C LEU A 107 7.56 -1.98 5.05
N ASN A 108 7.33 -1.00 5.93
CA ASN A 108 6.27 0.00 5.78
C ASN A 108 6.47 0.85 4.51
N LEU A 109 7.71 1.23 4.21
CA LEU A 109 8.09 1.98 2.99
C LEU A 109 7.79 1.20 1.70
N LEU A 110 8.01 -0.11 1.71
CA LEU A 110 7.75 -0.99 0.56
C LEU A 110 6.26 -1.35 0.44
N PHE A 111 5.61 -1.60 1.57
CA PHE A 111 4.25 -2.13 1.58
C PHE A 111 3.20 -1.06 1.26
N ALA A 112 3.42 0.19 1.69
CA ALA A 112 2.50 1.28 1.41
C ALA A 112 2.20 1.47 -0.11
N PRO A 113 3.22 1.62 -1.00
CA PRO A 113 2.97 1.70 -2.44
C PRO A 113 2.45 0.39 -3.04
N TYR A 114 2.85 -0.77 -2.51
CA TYR A 114 2.30 -2.07 -2.92
C TYR A 114 0.79 -2.13 -2.68
N PHE A 115 0.33 -1.77 -1.48
CA PHE A 115 -1.09 -1.79 -1.12
C PHE A 115 -1.93 -0.84 -1.99
N GLN A 116 -1.43 0.39 -2.20
CA GLN A 116 -2.05 1.33 -3.13
C GLN A 116 -2.12 0.74 -4.56
N GLY A 117 -1.06 0.08 -5.01
CA GLY A 117 -1.01 -0.61 -6.30
C GLY A 117 -2.07 -1.69 -6.44
N GLN A 118 -2.25 -2.54 -5.42
CA GLN A 118 -3.26 -3.61 -5.42
C GLN A 118 -4.69 -3.07 -5.47
N VAL A 119 -4.99 -2.03 -4.68
CA VAL A 119 -6.30 -1.36 -4.72
C VAL A 119 -6.55 -0.77 -6.10
N TRP A 120 -5.54 -0.14 -6.71
CA TRP A 120 -5.65 0.41 -8.05
C TRP A 120 -5.89 -0.68 -9.11
N GLN A 121 -5.19 -1.81 -9.05
CA GLN A 121 -5.41 -2.94 -9.97
C GLN A 121 -6.84 -3.43 -9.94
N ASN A 122 -7.40 -3.63 -8.74
CA ASN A 122 -8.77 -4.09 -8.59
C ASN A 122 -9.77 -3.11 -9.21
N ILE A 123 -9.54 -1.80 -9.06
CA ILE A 123 -10.38 -0.77 -9.69
C ILE A 123 -10.27 -0.83 -11.22
N LEU A 124 -9.06 -0.98 -11.77
CA LEU A 124 -8.86 -1.07 -13.23
C LEU A 124 -9.60 -2.27 -13.83
N VAL A 125 -9.49 -3.45 -13.18
CA VAL A 125 -10.18 -4.68 -13.59
C VAL A 125 -11.69 -4.49 -13.55
N GLU A 126 -12.23 -3.91 -12.47
CA GLU A 126 -13.67 -3.67 -12.32
C GLU A 126 -14.22 -2.68 -13.36
N VAL A 127 -13.46 -1.65 -13.72
CA VAL A 127 -13.86 -0.70 -14.77
C VAL A 127 -13.86 -1.36 -16.15
N GLN A 128 -12.89 -2.24 -16.42
CA GLN A 128 -12.80 -2.97 -17.68
C GLN A 128 -13.93 -3.99 -17.83
N THR A 129 -14.28 -4.71 -16.77
CA THR A 129 -15.35 -5.73 -16.79
C THR A 129 -16.74 -5.12 -16.90
N THR A 130 -16.98 -3.99 -16.22
CA THR A 130 -18.30 -3.32 -16.22
C THR A 130 -18.51 -2.40 -17.42
N GLY A 131 -17.45 -2.00 -18.12
CA GLY A 131 -17.53 -1.08 -19.26
C GLY A 131 -17.98 0.33 -18.87
N LEU A 132 -17.80 0.73 -17.60
CA LEU A 132 -18.19 2.03 -17.08
C LEU A 132 -17.39 3.15 -17.77
N ARG A 133 -18.04 3.93 -18.63
CA ARG A 133 -17.46 5.11 -19.32
C ARG A 133 -17.59 6.41 -18.53
N GLY A 134 -18.21 6.37 -17.35
CA GLY A 134 -18.51 7.52 -16.52
C GLY A 134 -17.59 7.69 -15.31
N LYS A 135 -17.89 8.68 -14.48
CA LYS A 135 -17.22 8.89 -13.20
C LYS A 135 -17.34 7.65 -12.33
N ILE A 136 -16.21 7.11 -11.87
CA ILE A 136 -16.19 5.89 -11.05
C ILE A 136 -16.81 6.21 -9.70
N GLY A 137 -17.85 5.45 -9.36
CA GLY A 137 -18.58 5.56 -8.11
C GLY A 137 -17.68 5.29 -6.90
N LYS A 138 -17.96 5.98 -5.78
CA LYS A 138 -17.21 5.79 -4.53
C LYS A 138 -17.36 4.37 -3.96
N ASP A 139 -18.52 3.77 -4.23
CA ASP A 139 -18.88 2.39 -3.93
C ASP A 139 -17.95 1.39 -4.61
N VAL A 140 -17.60 1.61 -5.88
CA VAL A 140 -16.63 0.77 -6.61
C VAL A 140 -15.24 0.84 -5.98
N VAL A 141 -14.78 2.06 -5.66
CA VAL A 141 -13.47 2.28 -5.03
C VAL A 141 -13.42 1.64 -3.63
N GLN A 142 -14.48 1.83 -2.83
CA GLN A 142 -14.56 1.27 -1.48
C GLN A 142 -14.70 -0.26 -1.51
N GLY A 143 -15.47 -0.80 -2.46
CA GLY A 143 -15.61 -2.24 -2.69
C GLY A 143 -14.26 -2.87 -3.06
N SER A 144 -13.53 -2.25 -3.98
CA SER A 144 -12.17 -2.68 -4.37
C SER A 144 -11.21 -2.65 -3.18
N PHE A 145 -11.25 -1.59 -2.36
CA PHE A 145 -10.44 -1.52 -1.14
C PHE A 145 -10.76 -2.64 -0.17
N LYS A 146 -12.05 -2.89 0.13
CA LYS A 146 -12.47 -3.97 1.04
C LYS A 146 -12.07 -5.34 0.52
N HIS A 147 -12.21 -5.56 -0.79
CA HIS A 147 -11.80 -6.80 -1.43
C HIS A 147 -10.31 -7.07 -1.22
N VAL A 148 -9.45 -6.10 -1.56
CA VAL A 148 -8.00 -6.22 -1.34
C VAL A 148 -7.67 -6.38 0.14
N PHE A 149 -8.28 -5.58 1.02
CA PHE A 149 -7.99 -5.62 2.45
C PHE A 149 -8.30 -6.97 3.11
N LEU A 150 -9.38 -7.64 2.68
CA LEU A 150 -9.83 -8.90 3.29
C LEU A 150 -9.28 -10.16 2.60
N HIS A 151 -9.01 -10.09 1.30
CA HIS A 151 -8.67 -11.28 0.50
C HIS A 151 -7.22 -11.31 0.01
N ASP A 152 -6.48 -10.20 0.06
CA ASP A 152 -5.08 -10.19 -0.33
C ASP A 152 -4.20 -10.74 0.81
N PHE A 153 -3.56 -11.88 0.57
CA PHE A 153 -2.67 -12.52 1.54
C PHE A 153 -1.49 -11.64 1.96
N GLY A 154 -0.97 -10.80 1.06
CA GLY A 154 0.10 -9.86 1.36
C GLY A 154 -0.36 -8.78 2.35
N VAL A 155 -1.58 -8.26 2.17
CA VAL A 155 -2.19 -7.28 3.09
C VAL A 155 -2.49 -7.89 4.45
N LEU A 156 -3.00 -9.12 4.49
CA LEU A 156 -3.21 -9.84 5.75
C LEU A 156 -1.88 -10.09 6.49
N PHE A 157 -0.84 -10.54 5.78
CA PHE A 157 0.49 -10.71 6.36
C PHE A 157 1.03 -9.39 6.92
N TYR A 158 0.90 -8.29 6.17
CA TYR A 158 1.35 -6.98 6.60
C TYR A 158 0.57 -6.46 7.82
N PHE A 159 -0.73 -6.76 7.94
CA PHE A 159 -1.48 -6.44 9.15
C PHE A 159 -0.86 -7.08 10.40
N PHE A 160 -0.47 -8.36 10.33
CA PHE A 160 0.24 -9.01 11.42
C PHE A 160 1.64 -8.41 11.65
N ALA A 161 2.34 -8.01 10.59
CA ALA A 161 3.62 -7.32 10.70
C ALA A 161 3.49 -5.95 11.39
N LEU A 162 2.41 -5.20 11.14
CA LEU A 162 2.10 -3.94 11.82
C LEU A 162 1.82 -4.15 13.31
N VAL A 163 1.07 -5.20 13.68
CA VAL A 163 0.85 -5.55 15.10
C VAL A 163 2.17 -5.94 15.76
N ALA A 164 2.99 -6.76 15.11
CA ALA A 164 4.32 -7.12 15.61
C ALA A 164 5.21 -5.89 15.78
N SER A 165 5.22 -4.98 14.80
CA SER A 165 5.93 -3.70 14.86
C SER A 165 5.46 -2.86 16.04
N PHE A 166 4.15 -2.73 16.26
CA PHE A 166 3.59 -1.99 17.39
C PHE A 166 4.05 -2.55 18.75
N LEU A 167 3.95 -3.88 18.94
CA LEU A 167 4.41 -4.55 20.14
C LEU A 167 5.93 -4.38 20.33
N TRP A 168 6.69 -4.45 19.23
CA TRP A 168 8.14 -4.25 19.24
C TRP A 168 8.50 -2.81 19.63
N SER A 169 7.81 -1.82 19.09
CA SER A 169 7.98 -0.41 19.43
C SER A 169 7.61 -0.11 20.88
N MET A 170 6.54 -0.71 21.41
CA MET A 170 6.21 -0.60 22.83
C MET A 170 7.34 -1.12 23.72
N SER A 171 8.01 -2.21 23.33
CA SER A 171 9.15 -2.71 24.11
C SER A 171 10.33 -1.73 24.17
N GLY A 172 10.57 -0.98 23.09
CA GLY A 172 11.60 0.07 23.02
C GLY A 172 11.27 1.30 23.87
N SER A 173 9.99 1.59 24.08
CA SER A 173 9.56 2.71 24.94
C SER A 173 10.04 2.56 26.39
N HIS A 174 10.26 1.33 26.88
CA HIS A 174 10.81 1.10 28.21
C HIS A 174 12.25 1.60 28.36
N TRP A 175 12.98 1.86 27.27
CA TRP A 175 14.38 2.29 27.31
C TRP A 175 14.52 3.78 27.57
N GLN A 176 13.43 4.54 27.45
CA GLN A 176 13.40 5.98 27.73
C GLN A 176 13.80 6.32 29.17
N PHE A 177 13.60 5.39 30.12
CA PHE A 177 13.88 5.62 31.54
C PHE A 177 15.37 5.52 31.90
N LYS A 178 16.23 5.07 30.98
CA LYS A 178 17.67 4.98 31.18
C LYS A 178 18.36 6.00 30.29
N ALA A 179 18.75 7.14 30.86
CA ALA A 179 19.35 8.25 30.10
C ALA A 179 20.55 7.82 29.22
N TYR A 180 21.38 6.89 29.70
CA TYR A 180 22.53 6.38 28.94
C TYR A 180 22.15 5.50 27.73
N CYS A 181 20.92 4.97 27.67
CA CYS A 181 20.43 4.13 26.58
C CYS A 181 19.57 4.88 25.56
N ASN A 182 19.46 6.20 25.70
CA ASN A 182 18.64 7.02 24.82
C ASN A 182 19.37 8.34 24.48
N PRO A 183 20.53 8.27 23.80
CA PRO A 183 21.25 9.46 23.39
C PRO A 183 20.34 10.33 22.51
N ASP A 184 20.22 11.61 22.89
CA ASP A 184 19.43 12.64 22.22
C ASP A 184 17.93 12.32 22.05
N GLY A 185 17.40 11.32 22.78
CA GLY A 185 16.02 10.89 22.62
C GLY A 185 15.75 10.03 21.38
N SER A 186 16.77 9.69 20.59
CA SER A 186 16.58 9.05 19.27
C SER A 186 15.86 7.71 19.34
N VAL A 187 16.16 6.89 20.36
CA VAL A 187 15.56 5.56 20.55
C VAL A 187 14.10 5.68 20.94
N ALA A 188 13.78 6.59 21.88
CA ALA A 188 12.40 6.84 22.29
C ALA A 188 11.56 7.42 21.13
N ASN A 189 12.14 8.35 20.36
CA ASN A 189 11.47 8.93 19.19
C ASN A 189 11.23 7.87 18.11
N ALA A 190 12.21 7.01 17.81
CA ALA A 190 12.03 5.90 16.86
C ALA A 190 10.89 4.95 17.29
N ALA A 191 10.84 4.58 18.58
CA ALA A 191 9.74 3.79 19.13
C ALA A 191 8.38 4.51 18.97
N TRP A 192 8.34 5.83 19.21
CA TRP A 192 7.14 6.64 19.02
C TRP A 192 6.66 6.62 17.56
N PHE A 193 7.56 6.81 16.59
CA PHE A 193 7.21 6.76 15.17
C PHE A 193 6.66 5.39 14.75
N GLY A 194 7.27 4.29 15.21
CA GLY A 194 6.75 2.94 14.97
C GLY A 194 5.34 2.73 15.54
N MET A 195 5.07 3.24 16.74
CA MET A 195 3.71 3.22 17.32
C MET A 195 2.73 4.10 16.54
N CYS A 196 3.15 5.30 16.12
CA CYS A 196 2.34 6.19 15.29
C CYS A 196 1.97 5.56 13.95
N LEU A 197 2.89 4.86 13.29
CA LEU A 197 2.64 4.17 12.02
C LEU A 197 1.51 3.15 12.15
N PHE A 198 1.51 2.35 13.22
CA PHE A 198 0.41 1.41 13.50
C PHE A 198 -0.94 2.14 13.63
N TRP A 199 -1.01 3.21 14.43
CA TRP A 199 -2.26 3.95 14.62
C TRP A 199 -2.73 4.67 13.37
N VAL A 200 -1.80 5.24 12.58
CA VAL A 200 -2.12 5.83 11.28
C VAL A 200 -2.71 4.77 10.36
N ALA A 201 -2.09 3.60 10.24
CA ALA A 201 -2.60 2.51 9.41
C ALA A 201 -3.97 2.01 9.89
N ALA A 202 -4.16 1.83 11.21
CA ALA A 202 -5.41 1.40 11.80
C ALA A 202 -6.54 2.42 11.56
N LEU A 203 -6.32 3.69 11.90
CA LEU A 203 -7.30 4.76 11.73
C LEU A 203 -7.63 4.99 10.26
N TYR A 204 -6.63 4.95 9.38
CA TYR A 204 -6.86 5.10 7.94
C TYR A 204 -7.69 3.94 7.38
N SER A 205 -7.37 2.71 7.78
CA SER A 205 -8.13 1.51 7.36
C SER A 205 -9.57 1.56 7.88
N LEU A 206 -9.77 1.96 9.15
CA LEU A 206 -11.11 2.14 9.73
C LEU A 206 -11.90 3.24 9.02
N ALA A 207 -11.28 4.38 8.72
CA ALA A 207 -11.91 5.48 8.00
C ALA A 207 -12.39 5.05 6.61
N TRP A 208 -11.58 4.26 5.89
CA TRP A 208 -11.96 3.71 4.58
C TRP A 208 -13.00 2.60 4.67
N TYR A 209 -12.94 1.78 5.72
CA TYR A 209 -13.88 0.69 5.91
C TYR A 209 -15.29 1.20 6.27
N TRP A 210 -15.38 2.23 7.12
CA TRP A 210 -16.64 2.77 7.65
C TRP A 210 -17.16 4.02 6.95
N CYS A 211 -16.31 4.88 6.36
CA CYS A 211 -16.77 6.10 5.70
C CYS A 211 -16.64 6.05 4.17
N SER A 212 -17.78 6.08 3.48
CA SER A 212 -17.82 6.33 2.03
C SER A 212 -17.39 7.76 1.65
N CYS A 213 -17.35 8.67 2.63
CA CYS A 213 -16.88 10.04 2.45
C CYS A 213 -15.38 10.14 2.11
N CYS A 214 -14.58 9.20 2.64
CA CYS A 214 -13.13 9.17 2.49
C CYS A 214 -12.69 8.66 1.11
N ALA A 215 -13.56 7.92 0.42
CA ALA A 215 -13.33 7.51 -0.97
C ALA A 215 -13.55 8.73 -1.89
N ARG A 216 -12.44 9.27 -2.42
CA ARG A 216 -12.50 10.24 -3.51
C ARG A 216 -12.90 9.49 -4.79
N SER A 217 -13.86 10.04 -5.52
CA SER A 217 -14.17 9.53 -6.86
C SER A 217 -12.95 9.65 -7.76
N VAL A 218 -12.67 8.60 -8.51
CA VAL A 218 -11.56 8.55 -9.46
C VAL A 218 -12.01 9.16 -10.78
N ASP A 219 -11.13 9.95 -11.40
CA ASP A 219 -11.37 10.50 -12.73
C ASP A 219 -11.21 9.40 -13.78
N PRO A 220 -12.23 9.16 -14.64
CA PRO A 220 -12.13 8.15 -15.69
C PRO A 220 -11.00 8.42 -16.69
N GLU A 221 -10.59 9.68 -16.88
CA GLU A 221 -9.46 10.01 -17.75
C GLU A 221 -8.13 9.48 -17.20
N ALA A 222 -7.94 9.57 -15.88
CA ALA A 222 -6.75 9.03 -15.22
C ALA A 222 -6.67 7.50 -15.37
N VAL A 223 -7.82 6.81 -15.24
CA VAL A 223 -7.91 5.36 -15.47
C VAL A 223 -7.63 4.99 -16.93
N ARG A 224 -8.22 5.74 -17.87
CA ARG A 224 -8.03 5.48 -19.31
C ARG A 224 -6.58 5.66 -19.72
N HIS A 225 -5.92 6.72 -19.25
CA HIS A 225 -4.52 6.96 -19.53
C HIS A 225 -3.62 5.85 -18.96
N ASP A 226 -3.88 5.36 -17.75
CA ASP A 226 -3.16 4.22 -17.17
C ASP A 226 -3.38 2.92 -17.95
N LEU A 227 -4.61 2.68 -18.45
CA LEU A 227 -4.91 1.52 -19.32
C LEU A 227 -4.20 1.63 -20.67
N GLU A 228 -4.16 2.82 -21.27
CA GLU A 228 -3.50 3.06 -22.55
C GLU A 228 -1.98 2.91 -22.43
N GLN A 229 -1.38 3.39 -21.34
CA GLN A 229 0.06 3.25 -21.08
C GLN A 229 0.49 1.81 -20.80
N ARG A 230 -0.37 0.99 -20.20
CA ARG A 230 -0.07 -0.43 -19.99
C ARG A 230 -0.11 -1.25 -21.29
N GLY A 231 -0.63 -0.66 -22.37
CA GLY A 231 -0.93 -1.39 -23.59
C GLY A 231 -2.08 -2.39 -23.39
N PRO A 232 -2.49 -3.10 -24.46
CA PRO A 232 -3.25 -4.33 -24.27
C PRO A 232 -2.42 -5.19 -23.33
N VAL A 233 -3.02 -5.62 -22.22
CA VAL A 233 -2.43 -6.65 -21.36
C VAL A 233 -2.15 -7.81 -22.30
N GLY A 234 -0.89 -7.99 -22.70
CA GLY A 234 -0.52 -9.07 -23.61
C GLY A 234 -1.03 -10.38 -23.01
N GLU A 235 -1.37 -11.36 -23.85
CA GLU A 235 -1.96 -12.63 -23.42
C GLU A 235 -1.24 -13.26 -22.21
N GLU A 236 0.05 -12.98 -21.99
CA GLU A 236 0.82 -13.38 -20.80
C GLU A 236 0.37 -12.75 -19.47
N GLY A 237 -0.02 -11.47 -19.46
CA GLY A 237 -0.53 -10.79 -18.27
C GLY A 237 -1.93 -11.27 -17.89
N GLU A 238 -2.77 -11.53 -18.91
CA GLU A 238 -4.10 -12.11 -18.74
C GLU A 238 -4.00 -13.58 -18.30
N ALA A 239 -3.02 -14.33 -18.81
CA ALA A 239 -2.71 -15.68 -18.35
C ALA A 239 -2.24 -15.71 -16.89
N ARG A 240 -1.40 -14.76 -16.44
CA ARG A 240 -0.97 -14.66 -15.04
C ARG A 240 -2.09 -14.25 -14.09
N ALA A 241 -2.93 -13.28 -14.48
CA ALA A 241 -4.10 -12.88 -13.68
C ALA A 241 -5.13 -14.03 -13.60
N SER A 242 -5.34 -14.74 -14.71
CA SER A 242 -6.23 -15.90 -14.77
C SER A 242 -5.68 -17.09 -13.97
N GLN A 243 -4.37 -17.34 -14.01
CA GLN A 243 -3.72 -18.37 -13.16
C GLN A 243 -3.79 -18.02 -11.68
N ALA A 244 -3.64 -16.75 -11.30
CA ALA A 244 -3.77 -16.32 -9.91
C ALA A 244 -5.21 -16.50 -9.38
N LEU A 245 -6.23 -16.21 -10.21
CA LEU A 245 -7.63 -16.49 -9.91
C LEU A 245 -7.94 -17.99 -9.83
N TYR A 246 -7.36 -18.81 -10.72
CA TYR A 246 -7.56 -20.26 -10.71
C TYR A 246 -6.85 -20.96 -9.55
N HIS A 247 -5.67 -20.51 -9.14
CA HIS A 247 -4.93 -21.13 -8.03
C HIS A 247 -5.41 -20.71 -6.64
N GLY A 248 -6.25 -19.66 -6.52
CA GLY A 248 -6.92 -19.29 -5.26
C GLY A 248 -8.09 -20.20 -4.87
N GLN A 249 -8.62 -21.00 -5.80
CA GLN A 249 -9.59 -22.06 -5.51
C GLN A 249 -8.87 -23.36 -5.15
N GLY A 250 -8.42 -23.46 -3.90
CA GLY A 250 -7.98 -24.74 -3.35
C GLY A 250 -9.12 -25.79 -3.37
N PRO A 251 -8.80 -27.10 -3.47
CA PRO A 251 -9.78 -28.17 -3.60
C PRO A 251 -10.50 -28.42 -2.27
N ALA A 252 -11.50 -27.61 -1.96
CA ALA A 252 -12.44 -27.87 -0.89
C ALA A 252 -13.67 -28.57 -1.47
N GLY A 253 -13.63 -29.91 -1.43
CA GLY A 253 -14.76 -30.72 -0.99
C GLY A 253 -16.05 -30.68 -1.83
N THR A 254 -16.32 -31.82 -2.46
CA THR A 254 -17.68 -32.33 -2.67
C THR A 254 -18.54 -31.54 -3.65
N GLN A 255 -18.42 -31.90 -4.92
CA GLN A 255 -19.51 -31.77 -5.90
C GLN A 255 -20.74 -32.54 -5.38
N THR A 256 -21.61 -31.88 -4.64
CA THR A 256 -23.02 -32.28 -4.59
C THR A 256 -23.63 -31.96 -5.94
N ASN A 257 -23.82 -33.01 -6.73
CA ASN A 257 -24.68 -33.02 -7.91
C ASN A 257 -26.09 -32.52 -7.54
N LEU A 258 -26.32 -31.23 -7.68
CA LEU A 258 -27.65 -30.64 -7.72
C LEU A 258 -28.02 -30.45 -9.20
N VAL A 259 -28.63 -31.51 -9.71
CA VAL A 259 -29.66 -31.56 -10.75
C VAL A 259 -29.94 -30.21 -11.42
N GLN A 260 -29.52 -30.13 -12.68
CA GLN A 260 -30.09 -29.26 -13.72
C GLN A 260 -31.62 -29.27 -13.62
N SER A 261 -32.18 -28.20 -13.06
CA SER A 261 -33.57 -27.82 -13.23
C SER A 261 -33.56 -26.49 -13.96
N GLY A 262 -33.72 -26.58 -15.28
CA GLY A 262 -33.81 -25.40 -16.14
C GLY A 262 -35.01 -24.53 -15.74
N VAL A 263 -34.72 -23.34 -15.26
CA VAL A 263 -35.65 -22.21 -15.29
C VAL A 263 -34.88 -21.04 -15.90
N ALA A 264 -35.18 -20.78 -17.17
CA ALA A 264 -34.70 -19.59 -17.85
C ALA A 264 -35.25 -18.34 -17.13
N PRO A 265 -34.42 -17.34 -16.78
CA PRO A 265 -34.93 -16.06 -16.34
C PRO A 265 -35.62 -15.39 -17.53
N GLN A 266 -36.94 -15.28 -17.42
CA GLN A 266 -37.79 -14.51 -18.32
C GLN A 266 -37.48 -13.03 -18.08
N TYR A 267 -36.62 -12.46 -18.92
CA TYR A 267 -36.38 -11.01 -18.93
C TYR A 267 -37.67 -10.29 -19.32
N ALA A 268 -38.28 -9.61 -18.34
CA ALA A 268 -39.38 -8.70 -18.59
C ALA A 268 -38.85 -7.50 -19.42
N PRO A 269 -39.49 -7.15 -20.54
CA PRO A 269 -39.09 -5.99 -21.33
C PRO A 269 -39.33 -4.71 -20.53
N VAL A 270 -38.28 -3.88 -20.44
CA VAL A 270 -38.35 -2.52 -19.90
C VAL A 270 -39.33 -1.71 -20.75
N ARG A 271 -40.44 -1.31 -20.13
CA ARG A 271 -41.47 -0.45 -20.72
C ARG A 271 -40.86 0.95 -20.93
N GLN A 272 -40.61 1.32 -22.18
CA GLN A 272 -40.33 2.70 -22.55
C GLN A 272 -41.56 3.56 -22.20
N GLY A 273 -41.42 4.39 -21.18
CA GLY A 273 -42.39 5.42 -20.85
C GLY A 273 -42.35 6.52 -21.90
N THR A 274 -43.25 6.46 -22.87
CA THR A 274 -43.60 7.60 -23.71
C THR A 274 -44.39 8.62 -22.88
N GLY A 275 -43.69 9.64 -22.36
CA GLY A 275 -44.31 10.86 -21.85
C GLY A 275 -44.53 11.84 -23.00
N ARG A 276 -45.79 11.95 -23.46
CA ARG A 276 -46.27 12.97 -24.40
C ARG A 276 -46.47 14.32 -23.70
N ARG A 277 -46.13 15.37 -24.45
CA ARG A 277 -46.71 16.74 -24.54
C ARG A 277 -47.25 17.40 -23.28
#